data_AF-A0A9X1NFS5-F1
#
_entry.id   AF-A0A9X1NFS5-F1
#
_cell.length_a   1.000
_cell.length_b   1.000
_cell.length_c   1.000
_cell.angle_alpha   90.00
_cell.angle_beta   90.00
_cell.angle_gamma   90.00
#
_symmetry.space_group_name_H-M   'P 1'
#
loop_
_entity.id
_entity.type
_entity.pdbx_description
1 polymer ?
#
loop_
_entity_poly.entity_id
_entity_poly.type
_entity_poly.pdbx_seq_one_letter_code
_entity_poly.pdbx_strand_id
1 'polypeptide(L)'
;MKQQKRNRRIAALGLTFISVTGVAGAAQADTAAGGSAKPVMAKFGTQSIDLTKGWGEATSCVVVGGTETECFTSNRAADRALQARGLASAERSVSAVPDCASGWLCLFEHANGEGRRLIFRDETWQNLSNYGFVNMVSSYRNRQSDGAGELLDTPSNYYKLEANAYVSYVGSFNDKADKVHP
;
A
#
# COMPACT_ATOMS: atom_id res chain seq x y z
N MET A 1 6.76 49.12 37.30
CA MET A 1 8.01 49.17 38.08
C MET A 1 7.88 48.26 39.29
N LYS A 2 8.82 47.30 39.44
CA LYS A 2 9.30 46.65 40.70
C LYS A 2 8.24 45.87 41.52
N GLN A 3 8.47 44.64 41.99
CA GLN A 3 9.75 44.08 42.45
C GLN A 3 9.62 42.54 42.59
N GLN A 4 10.64 41.85 42.08
CA GLN A 4 10.93 40.45 42.37
C GLN A 4 11.15 40.21 43.87
N LYS A 5 10.77 39.03 44.37
CA LYS A 5 11.40 38.41 45.55
C LYS A 5 11.85 36.98 45.26
N ARG A 6 12.99 36.68 45.87
CA ARG A 6 14.03 35.72 45.53
C ARG A 6 13.92 34.42 46.32
N ASN A 7 14.43 33.36 45.70
CA ASN A 7 15.30 32.30 46.25
C ASN A 7 14.73 31.28 47.25
N ARG A 8 14.99 30.00 46.95
CA ARG A 8 15.89 29.15 47.74
C ARG A 8 16.46 28.00 46.91
N ARG A 9 17.80 27.87 46.96
CA ARG A 9 18.62 26.80 46.41
C ARG A 9 18.80 25.70 47.48
N ILE A 10 18.75 24.43 47.08
CA ILE A 10 19.32 23.22 47.73
C ILE A 10 19.60 22.26 46.54
N ALA A 11 20.80 21.89 46.11
CA ALA A 11 22.01 21.28 46.71
C ALA A 11 21.96 19.74 46.85
N ALA A 12 22.53 19.06 45.84
CA ALA A 12 23.47 17.93 45.89
C ALA A 12 23.02 16.46 46.16
N LEU A 13 23.94 15.56 45.77
CA LEU A 13 23.98 14.09 45.75
C LEU A 13 23.27 13.45 44.53
N GLY A 14 23.92 12.78 43.57
CA GLY A 14 25.18 12.05 43.58
C GLY A 14 24.88 10.56 43.46
N LEU A 15 24.86 10.01 42.25
CA LEU A 15 24.92 8.56 42.03
C LEU A 15 25.64 8.24 40.72
N THR A 16 26.82 7.66 40.88
CA THR A 16 27.68 7.08 39.84
C THR A 16 27.01 5.83 39.29
N PHE A 17 26.69 5.79 37.99
CA PHE A 17 26.28 4.56 37.32
C PHE A 17 27.41 4.03 36.43
N ILE A 18 27.63 2.73 36.58
CA ILE A 18 28.65 1.88 35.97
C ILE A 18 28.44 1.83 34.44
N SER A 19 29.50 2.10 33.70
CA SER A 19 29.57 1.96 32.24
C SER A 19 29.62 0.48 31.85
N VAL A 20 28.55 0.00 31.20
CA VAL A 20 28.56 -1.27 30.46
C VAL A 20 28.99 -0.98 29.03
N THR A 21 30.18 -1.44 28.66
CA THR A 21 30.63 -1.52 27.26
C THR A 21 29.87 -2.66 26.58
N GLY A 22 28.70 -2.34 26.01
CA GLY A 22 28.03 -3.20 25.04
C GLY A 22 28.69 -3.04 23.68
N VAL A 23 29.17 -4.15 23.11
CA VAL A 23 29.54 -4.25 21.69
C VAL A 23 28.27 -3.94 20.89
N ALA A 24 28.21 -2.73 20.31
CA ALA A 24 27.19 -2.39 19.33
C ALA A 24 27.47 -3.25 18.08
N GLY A 25 26.79 -4.39 17.99
CA GLY A 25 26.58 -5.03 16.70
C GLY A 25 25.91 -4.01 15.80
N ALA A 26 26.60 -3.61 14.72
CA ALA A 26 26.01 -2.80 13.68
C ALA A 26 24.83 -3.61 13.11
N ALA A 27 23.61 -3.26 13.51
CA ALA A 27 22.43 -3.62 12.76
C ALA A 27 22.65 -3.06 11.36
N GLN A 28 22.85 -3.97 10.40
CA GLN A 28 22.79 -3.63 8.99
C GLN A 28 21.35 -3.21 8.74
N ALA A 29 21.12 -1.91 8.75
CA ALA A 29 19.92 -1.36 8.15
C ALA A 29 20.05 -1.66 6.66
N ASP A 30 19.38 -2.71 6.21
CA ASP A 30 19.10 -2.96 4.80
C ASP A 30 18.42 -1.70 4.27
N THR A 31 19.22 -0.84 3.67
CA THR A 31 18.71 0.30 2.93
C THR A 31 18.26 -0.29 1.60
N ALA A 32 17.06 -0.86 1.61
CA ALA A 32 16.33 -1.10 0.38
C ALA A 32 16.29 0.25 -0.35
N ALA A 33 16.97 0.31 -1.48
CA ALA A 33 17.05 1.49 -2.32
C ALA A 33 15.69 1.72 -2.99
N GLY A 34 14.70 2.12 -2.19
CA GLY A 34 13.44 2.63 -2.67
C GLY A 34 13.69 3.98 -3.30
N GLY A 35 13.58 4.05 -4.64
CA GLY A 35 13.53 5.33 -5.33
C GLY A 35 12.51 6.23 -4.65
N SER A 36 12.87 7.49 -4.40
CA SER A 36 12.05 8.44 -3.65
C SER A 36 10.60 8.38 -4.12
N ALA A 37 9.70 7.93 -3.23
CA ALA A 37 8.28 7.80 -3.53
C ALA A 37 7.75 9.13 -4.07
N LYS A 38 7.08 9.08 -5.22
CA LYS A 38 6.36 10.24 -5.76
C LYS A 38 4.93 10.14 -5.24
N PRO A 39 4.48 11.03 -4.34
CA PRO A 39 3.18 10.87 -3.73
C PRO A 39 2.06 10.93 -4.76
N VAL A 40 1.19 9.93 -4.75
CA VAL A 40 -0.07 9.96 -5.49
C VAL A 40 -1.13 10.62 -4.62
N MET A 41 -1.68 11.71 -5.13
CA MET A 41 -2.82 12.38 -4.55
C MET A 41 -4.10 11.72 -5.07
N ALA A 42 -4.85 11.07 -4.18
CA ALA A 42 -6.08 10.40 -4.52
C ALA A 42 -7.30 11.21 -4.09
N LYS A 43 -8.34 11.18 -4.90
CA LYS A 43 -9.64 11.74 -4.53
C LYS A 43 -10.34 10.78 -3.55
N PHE A 44 -10.81 11.30 -2.42
CA PHE A 44 -11.63 10.57 -1.46
C PHE A 44 -12.86 11.43 -1.13
N GLY A 45 -14.00 11.12 -1.76
CA GLY A 45 -15.18 11.97 -1.70
C GLY A 45 -14.91 13.36 -2.27
N THR A 46 -14.98 14.39 -1.41
CA THR A 46 -14.67 15.80 -1.76
C THR A 46 -13.24 16.21 -1.40
N GLN A 47 -12.47 15.32 -0.78
CA GLN A 47 -11.12 15.59 -0.30
C GLN A 47 -10.06 14.97 -1.21
N SER A 48 -8.83 15.47 -1.08
CA SER A 48 -7.65 14.87 -1.69
C SER A 48 -6.75 14.34 -0.58
N ILE A 49 -6.30 13.10 -0.69
CA ILE A 49 -5.46 12.41 0.29
C ILE A 49 -4.14 12.00 -0.34
N ASP A 50 -3.05 12.15 0.41
CA ASP A 50 -1.70 11.71 0.02
C ASP A 50 -1.53 10.26 0.45
N LEU A 51 -1.56 9.33 -0.50
CA LEU A 51 -1.56 7.90 -0.20
C LEU A 51 -0.27 7.41 0.47
N THR A 52 0.83 8.16 0.33
CA THR A 52 2.09 7.84 1.03
C THR A 52 2.04 8.10 2.52
N LYS A 53 1.09 8.93 2.97
CA LYS A 53 0.86 9.25 4.40
C LYS A 53 -0.22 8.39 5.03
N GLY A 54 -0.88 7.55 4.24
CA GLY A 54 -1.97 6.68 4.68
C GLY A 54 -3.26 6.93 3.91
N TRP A 55 -4.19 5.99 4.04
CA TRP A 55 -5.44 5.98 3.28
C TRP A 55 -6.63 6.55 4.06
N GLY A 56 -6.42 6.91 5.33
CA GLY A 56 -7.51 7.32 6.23
C GLY A 56 -8.55 6.21 6.37
N GLU A 57 -9.80 6.50 6.03
CA GLU A 57 -10.91 5.54 6.04
C GLU A 57 -11.07 4.77 4.72
N ALA A 58 -10.25 5.07 3.70
CA ALA A 58 -10.31 4.35 2.46
C ALA A 58 -9.74 2.93 2.60
N THR A 59 -10.44 1.97 1.99
CA THR A 59 -10.03 0.57 1.94
C THR A 59 -9.82 0.08 0.51
N SER A 60 -10.30 0.80 -0.50
CA SER A 60 -10.06 0.46 -1.91
C SER A 60 -9.76 1.72 -2.72
N CYS A 61 -8.67 1.71 -3.48
CA CYS A 61 -8.32 2.79 -4.40
C CYS A 61 -8.19 2.26 -5.83
N VAL A 62 -8.75 3.00 -6.78
CA VAL A 62 -8.79 2.71 -8.21
C VAL A 62 -7.86 3.66 -8.93
N VAL A 63 -6.95 3.13 -9.75
CA VAL A 63 -6.03 3.90 -10.59
C VAL A 63 -6.53 3.85 -12.03
N VAL A 64 -6.96 4.99 -12.56
CA VAL A 64 -7.52 5.14 -13.91
C VAL A 64 -6.56 5.93 -14.79
N GLY A 65 -6.19 5.39 -15.95
CA GLY A 65 -5.34 6.08 -16.93
C GLY A 65 -3.95 6.44 -16.39
N GLY A 66 -3.45 5.67 -15.41
CA GLY A 66 -2.14 5.82 -14.77
C GLY A 66 -1.91 7.13 -14.02
N THR A 67 -2.93 7.98 -13.91
CA THR A 67 -2.78 9.38 -13.49
C THR A 67 -3.86 9.82 -12.51
N GLU A 68 -5.07 9.29 -12.63
CA GLU A 68 -6.15 9.59 -11.70
C GLU A 68 -6.29 8.46 -10.68
N THR A 69 -6.32 8.79 -9.40
CA THR A 69 -6.58 7.81 -8.34
C THR A 69 -7.78 8.26 -7.51
N GLU A 70 -8.74 7.36 -7.32
CA GLU A 70 -9.90 7.60 -6.47
C GLU A 70 -10.09 6.47 -5.48
N CYS A 71 -10.35 6.85 -4.24
CA CYS A 71 -10.43 5.96 -3.11
C CYS A 71 -11.85 5.90 -2.53
N PHE A 72 -12.16 4.76 -1.93
CA PHE A 72 -13.49 4.40 -1.46
C PHE A 72 -13.39 3.68 -0.11
N THR A 73 -14.44 3.79 0.69
CA THR A 73 -14.54 3.14 2.01
C THR A 73 -14.78 1.63 1.94
N SER A 74 -15.05 1.07 0.74
CA SER A 74 -15.22 -0.37 0.56
C SER A 74 -14.90 -0.82 -0.87
N ASN A 75 -14.48 -2.09 -1.01
CA ASN A 75 -14.28 -2.76 -2.30
C ASN A 75 -15.52 -2.66 -3.20
N ARG A 76 -16.70 -2.96 -2.64
CA ARG A 76 -17.97 -2.89 -3.36
C ARG A 76 -18.30 -1.48 -3.87
N ALA A 77 -17.91 -0.42 -3.14
CA ALA A 77 -18.13 0.95 -3.60
C ALA A 77 -17.23 1.30 -4.79
N ALA A 78 -15.95 0.91 -4.76
CA ALA A 78 -15.02 1.08 -5.87
C ALA A 78 -15.50 0.32 -7.13
N ASP A 79 -15.94 -0.93 -6.98
CA ASP A 79 -16.40 -1.74 -8.12
C ASP A 79 -17.66 -1.16 -8.77
N ARG A 80 -18.60 -0.65 -7.95
CA ARG A 80 -19.78 0.07 -8.47
C ARG A 80 -19.40 1.36 -9.17
N ALA A 81 -18.39 2.09 -8.70
CA ALA A 81 -17.94 3.31 -9.36
C ALA A 81 -17.37 3.01 -10.76
N LEU A 82 -16.61 1.93 -10.90
CA LEU A 82 -16.13 1.45 -12.21
C LEU A 82 -17.28 1.04 -13.14
N GLN A 83 -18.25 0.29 -12.63
CA GLN A 83 -19.44 -0.11 -13.40
C GLN A 83 -20.27 1.10 -13.84
N ALA A 84 -20.49 2.07 -12.94
CA ALA A 84 -21.25 3.29 -13.24
C ALA A 84 -20.59 4.16 -14.33
N ARG A 85 -19.26 4.05 -14.48
CA ARG A 85 -18.48 4.71 -15.55
C ARG A 85 -18.45 3.92 -16.86
N GLY A 86 -19.06 2.74 -16.91
CA GLY A 86 -18.95 1.83 -18.05
C GLY A 86 -17.55 1.24 -18.24
N LEU A 87 -16.71 1.26 -17.19
CA LEU A 87 -15.33 0.78 -17.21
C LEU A 87 -15.19 -0.67 -16.73
N ALA A 88 -16.29 -1.29 -16.29
CA ALA A 88 -16.35 -2.67 -15.87
C ALA A 88 -17.77 -3.24 -16.09
N SER A 89 -17.85 -4.52 -16.46
CA SER A 89 -19.12 -5.24 -16.55
C SER A 89 -19.65 -5.60 -15.17
N ALA A 90 -20.98 -5.59 -15.04
CA ALA A 90 -21.65 -6.08 -13.84
C ALA A 90 -21.61 -7.62 -13.85
N GLU A 91 -20.78 -8.20 -12.99
CA GLU A 91 -20.76 -9.64 -12.77
C GLU A 91 -20.95 -9.95 -11.30
N ARG A 92 -21.66 -11.03 -11.01
CA ARG A 92 -21.83 -11.52 -9.65
C ARG A 92 -20.65 -12.41 -9.32
N SER A 93 -19.83 -12.01 -8.36
CA SER A 93 -18.83 -12.91 -7.80
C SER A 93 -19.51 -14.01 -6.99
N VAL A 94 -18.91 -15.20 -7.02
CA VAL A 94 -19.24 -16.28 -6.08
C VAL A 94 -18.73 -15.84 -4.70
N SER A 95 -19.57 -15.98 -3.66
CA SER A 95 -19.36 -15.43 -2.31
C SER A 95 -18.02 -15.74 -1.62
N ALA A 96 -17.22 -16.67 -2.14
CA ALA A 96 -15.93 -17.08 -1.58
C ALA A 96 -14.70 -16.41 -2.25
N VAL A 97 -14.89 -15.72 -3.38
CA VAL A 97 -13.80 -15.03 -4.10
C VAL A 97 -13.94 -13.53 -3.90
N PRO A 98 -12.89 -12.82 -3.48
CA PRO A 98 -12.90 -11.37 -3.36
C PRO A 98 -13.35 -10.69 -4.65
N ASP A 99 -14.25 -9.72 -4.52
CA ASP A 99 -14.71 -8.93 -5.65
C ASP A 99 -13.53 -8.18 -6.29
N CYS A 100 -13.54 -8.15 -7.62
CA CYS A 100 -12.69 -7.32 -8.45
C CYS A 100 -13.44 -6.99 -9.74
N ALA A 101 -13.33 -5.76 -10.22
CA ALA A 101 -13.99 -5.33 -11.45
C ALA A 101 -13.51 -6.14 -12.66
N SER A 102 -14.43 -6.51 -13.57
CA SER A 102 -14.09 -7.23 -14.81
C SER A 102 -13.16 -6.38 -15.68
N GLY A 103 -12.05 -6.97 -16.17
CA GLY A 103 -11.03 -6.24 -16.94
C GLY A 103 -10.03 -5.47 -16.08
N TRP A 104 -9.94 -5.76 -14.77
CA TRP A 104 -9.05 -5.08 -13.84
C TRP A 104 -8.20 -6.08 -13.04
N LEU A 105 -7.03 -5.63 -12.59
CA LEU A 105 -6.21 -6.31 -11.60
C LEU A 105 -6.45 -5.68 -10.22
N CYS A 106 -6.75 -6.50 -9.22
CA CYS A 106 -6.86 -6.11 -7.82
C CYS A 106 -5.72 -6.73 -7.00
N LEU A 107 -4.93 -5.89 -6.34
CA LEU A 107 -3.94 -6.29 -5.34
C LEU A 107 -4.48 -6.04 -3.94
N PHE A 108 -4.22 -6.96 -3.02
CA PHE A 108 -4.72 -6.90 -1.64
C PHE A 108 -3.56 -6.98 -0.64
N GLU A 109 -3.71 -6.20 0.43
CA GLU A 109 -2.72 -6.07 1.50
C GLU A 109 -2.59 -7.33 2.35
N HIS A 110 -3.67 -8.12 2.47
CA HIS A 110 -3.67 -9.33 3.27
C HIS A 110 -4.07 -10.54 2.43
N ALA A 111 -3.82 -11.73 2.99
CA ALA A 111 -4.27 -12.97 2.40
C ALA A 111 -5.80 -12.98 2.24
N ASN A 112 -6.30 -13.88 1.40
CA ASN A 112 -7.72 -14.09 1.16
C ASN A 112 -8.48 -12.85 0.63
N GLY A 113 -7.79 -11.89 0.04
CA GLY A 113 -8.36 -10.63 -0.47
C GLY A 113 -8.84 -9.67 0.61
N GLU A 114 -8.19 -9.70 1.78
CA GLU A 114 -8.49 -8.81 2.89
C GLU A 114 -7.57 -7.58 2.90
N GLY A 115 -7.83 -6.66 3.84
CA GLY A 115 -7.06 -5.43 4.01
C GLY A 115 -7.38 -4.38 2.95
N ARG A 116 -6.44 -3.46 2.72
CA ARG A 116 -6.56 -2.46 1.66
C ARG A 116 -6.42 -3.09 0.27
N ARG A 117 -7.08 -2.49 -0.72
CA ARG A 117 -7.09 -2.95 -2.12
C ARG A 117 -6.68 -1.86 -3.10
N LEU A 118 -5.69 -2.13 -3.95
CA LEU A 118 -5.38 -1.30 -5.13
C LEU A 118 -5.92 -1.97 -6.39
N ILE A 119 -6.53 -1.19 -7.27
CA ILE A 119 -7.10 -1.65 -8.55
C ILE A 119 -6.44 -0.93 -9.71
N PHE A 120 -5.96 -1.71 -10.69
CA PHE A 120 -5.27 -1.21 -11.88
C PHE A 120 -5.84 -1.84 -13.16
N ARG A 121 -5.65 -1.15 -14.27
CA ARG A 121 -5.96 -1.66 -15.62
C ARG A 121 -4.92 -1.26 -16.67
N ASP A 122 -4.17 -0.19 -16.44
CA ASP A 122 -3.27 0.34 -17.44
C ASP A 122 -1.99 -0.50 -17.53
N GLU A 123 -1.59 -0.87 -18.75
CA GLU A 123 -0.40 -1.69 -19.07
C GLU A 123 0.90 -0.88 -18.94
N THR A 124 1.17 -0.35 -17.75
CA THR A 124 2.37 0.41 -17.43
C THR A 124 2.92 0.03 -16.07
N TRP A 125 4.24 0.12 -15.90
CA TRP A 125 4.87 -0.08 -14.60
C TRP A 125 4.50 1.02 -13.61
N GLN A 126 3.94 0.64 -12.47
CA GLN A 126 3.52 1.51 -11.38
C GLN A 126 4.33 1.21 -10.12
N ASN A 127 4.90 2.23 -9.48
CA ASN A 127 5.62 2.06 -8.20
C ASN A 127 4.62 1.99 -7.05
N LEU A 128 4.58 0.90 -6.30
CA LEU A 128 3.64 0.69 -5.20
C LEU A 128 3.90 1.63 -4.01
N SER A 129 5.14 2.11 -3.85
CA SER A 129 5.50 3.10 -2.84
C SER A 129 4.77 4.44 -3.03
N ASN A 130 4.43 4.81 -4.28
CA ASN A 130 3.66 6.03 -4.57
C ASN A 130 2.25 6.01 -3.96
N TYR A 131 1.72 4.81 -3.72
CA TYR A 131 0.39 4.56 -3.18
C TYR A 131 0.42 4.15 -1.69
N GLY A 132 1.59 4.18 -1.04
CA GLY A 132 1.75 3.66 0.33
C GLY A 132 1.44 2.15 0.43
N PHE A 133 1.82 1.39 -0.61
CA PHE A 133 1.50 -0.03 -0.78
C PHE A 133 2.72 -0.91 -1.13
N VAL A 134 3.93 -0.35 -1.02
CA VAL A 134 5.18 -1.10 -1.18
C VAL A 134 5.30 -2.18 -0.10
N ASN A 135 5.72 -3.38 -0.48
CA ASN A 135 5.88 -4.49 0.45
C ASN A 135 4.60 -4.82 1.24
N MET A 136 3.43 -4.72 0.60
CA MET A 136 2.14 -5.00 1.23
C MET A 136 1.36 -6.10 0.50
N VAL A 137 1.74 -6.49 -0.73
CA VAL A 137 0.91 -7.41 -1.51
C VAL A 137 0.98 -8.82 -0.93
N SER A 138 -0.17 -9.33 -0.50
CA SER A 138 -0.33 -10.68 0.06
C SER A 138 -1.22 -11.58 -0.80
N SER A 139 -2.17 -11.01 -1.55
CA SER A 139 -3.06 -11.77 -2.44
C SER A 139 -3.52 -10.92 -3.63
N TYR A 140 -4.05 -11.55 -4.69
CA TYR A 140 -4.53 -10.82 -5.87
C TYR A 140 -5.71 -11.51 -6.56
N ARG A 141 -6.49 -10.70 -7.28
CA ARG A 141 -7.48 -11.15 -8.25
C ARG A 141 -7.20 -10.45 -9.58
N ASN A 142 -6.84 -11.19 -10.61
CA ASN A 142 -6.72 -10.67 -11.96
C ASN A 142 -7.96 -11.05 -12.76
N ARG A 143 -8.65 -10.06 -13.31
CA ARG A 143 -9.86 -10.23 -14.13
C ARG A 143 -9.68 -9.74 -15.56
N GLN A 144 -8.43 -9.52 -15.98
CA GLN A 144 -8.08 -9.20 -17.35
C GLN A 144 -8.15 -10.47 -18.21
N SER A 145 -8.64 -10.32 -19.44
CA SER A 145 -8.87 -11.41 -20.41
C SER A 145 -7.61 -11.83 -21.16
N ASP A 146 -6.68 -10.90 -21.28
CA ASP A 146 -5.51 -10.90 -22.12
C ASP A 146 -4.35 -10.35 -21.28
N GLY A 147 -3.21 -11.04 -21.32
CA GLY A 147 -2.04 -10.66 -20.54
C GLY A 147 -2.04 -11.18 -19.10
N ALA A 148 -0.86 -11.59 -18.64
CA ALA A 148 -0.60 -11.74 -17.22
C ALA A 148 0.04 -10.45 -16.72
N GLY A 149 -0.35 -10.01 -15.54
CA GLY A 149 0.36 -8.93 -14.86
C GLY A 149 1.64 -9.44 -14.21
N GLU A 150 2.43 -8.54 -13.66
CA GLU A 150 3.67 -8.84 -12.95
C GLU A 150 3.79 -7.99 -11.68
N LEU A 151 4.23 -8.60 -10.60
CA LEU A 151 4.82 -7.89 -9.47
C LEU A 151 6.33 -7.98 -9.55
N LEU A 152 7.01 -6.89 -9.24
CA LEU A 152 8.48 -6.82 -9.23
C LEU A 152 8.96 -6.42 -7.84
N ASP A 153 9.89 -7.20 -7.30
CA ASP A 153 10.65 -6.89 -6.08
C ASP A 153 12.03 -6.33 -6.49
N THR A 154 12.77 -7.12 -7.27
CA THR A 154 14.06 -6.71 -7.86
C THR A 154 14.08 -7.02 -9.36
N PRO A 155 15.01 -6.48 -10.16
CA PRO A 155 15.06 -6.74 -11.61
C PRO A 155 15.11 -8.23 -12.01
N SER A 156 15.52 -9.12 -11.11
CA SER A 156 15.54 -10.58 -11.32
C SER A 156 14.55 -11.36 -10.46
N ASN A 157 13.74 -10.69 -9.64
CA ASN A 157 12.73 -11.32 -8.78
C ASN A 157 11.35 -10.73 -9.08
N TYR A 158 10.54 -11.49 -9.81
CA TYR A 158 9.18 -11.10 -10.18
C TYR A 158 8.20 -12.24 -9.92
N TYR A 159 6.92 -11.88 -9.80
CA TYR A 159 5.81 -12.80 -9.61
C TYR A 159 4.76 -12.56 -10.69
N LYS A 160 4.39 -13.61 -11.41
CA LYS A 160 3.39 -13.54 -12.48
C LYS A 160 1.97 -13.56 -11.93
N LEU A 161 1.16 -12.60 -12.34
CA LEU A 161 -0.25 -12.43 -11.99
C LEU A 161 -1.12 -12.99 -13.13
N GLU A 162 -1.34 -14.30 -13.11
CA GLU A 162 -2.05 -15.01 -14.18
C GLU A 162 -3.41 -14.39 -14.51
N ALA A 163 -3.72 -14.28 -15.80
CA ALA A 163 -4.99 -13.76 -16.30
C ALA A 163 -6.18 -14.56 -15.73
N ASN A 164 -7.29 -13.88 -15.46
CA ASN A 164 -8.51 -14.50 -14.90
C ASN A 164 -8.32 -15.32 -13.59
N ALA A 165 -7.18 -15.16 -12.90
CA ALA A 165 -6.84 -15.95 -11.72
C ALA A 165 -7.16 -15.23 -10.40
N TYR A 166 -7.32 -16.03 -9.35
CA TYR A 166 -7.35 -15.58 -7.97
C TYR A 166 -6.30 -16.36 -7.21
N VAL A 167 -5.43 -15.68 -6.48
CA VAL A 167 -4.46 -16.30 -5.59
C VAL A 167 -4.67 -15.69 -4.21
N SER A 168 -5.07 -16.53 -3.26
CA SER A 168 -5.37 -16.14 -1.88
C SER A 168 -4.11 -15.85 -1.05
N TYR A 169 -2.95 -16.33 -1.47
CA TYR A 169 -1.66 -16.04 -0.83
C TYR A 169 -0.52 -16.18 -1.84
N VAL A 170 0.29 -15.13 -2.03
CA VAL A 170 1.40 -15.12 -3.00
C VAL A 170 2.66 -15.89 -2.55
N GLY A 171 2.60 -16.54 -1.39
CA GLY A 171 3.65 -17.44 -0.91
C GLY A 171 4.92 -16.69 -0.51
N SER A 172 6.07 -17.14 -1.00
CA SER A 172 7.37 -16.51 -0.70
C SER A 172 7.50 -15.08 -1.23
N PHE A 173 6.57 -14.61 -2.06
CA PHE A 173 6.53 -13.24 -2.58
C PHE A 173 5.74 -12.28 -1.67
N ASN A 174 5.18 -12.77 -0.56
CA ASN A 174 4.38 -11.98 0.35
C ASN A 174 5.15 -10.77 0.87
N ASP A 175 4.55 -9.58 0.77
CA ASP A 175 5.11 -8.32 1.27
C ASP A 175 6.47 -7.96 0.66
N LYS A 176 6.69 -8.28 -0.63
CA LYS A 176 7.92 -7.98 -1.36
C LYS A 176 7.77 -7.06 -2.58
N ALA A 177 6.55 -6.83 -3.03
CA ALA A 177 6.33 -6.12 -4.28
C ALA A 177 6.68 -4.63 -4.14
N ASP A 178 7.59 -4.15 -4.99
CA ASP A 178 7.96 -2.75 -5.18
C ASP A 178 7.15 -2.09 -6.30
N LYS A 179 6.90 -2.85 -7.38
CA LYS A 179 6.18 -2.38 -8.56
C LYS A 179 5.16 -3.39 -9.05
N VAL A 180 4.18 -2.89 -9.80
CA VAL A 180 3.23 -3.70 -10.54
C VAL A 180 3.19 -3.28 -12.01
N HIS A 181 3.10 -4.25 -12.89
CA HIS A 181 2.60 -4.09 -14.25
C HIS A 181 1.28 -4.85 -14.34
N PRO A 182 0.14 -4.17 -14.46
CA PRO A 182 -1.16 -4.81 -14.56
C PRO A 182 -1.29 -5.76 -15.74
#